data_AF-A0ABD0TPV9-F1
#
_entry.id   AF-A0ABD0TPV9-F1
#
_cell.length_a   1.000
_cell.length_b   1.000
_cell.length_c   1.000
_cell.angle_alpha   90.00
_cell.angle_beta   90.00
_cell.angle_gamma   90.00
#
_symmetry.space_group_name_H-M   'P 1'
#
loop_
_entity.id
_entity.type
_entity.pdbx_description
1 polymer ?
#
loop_
_entity_poly.entity_id
_entity_poly.type
_entity_poly.pdbx_seq_one_letter_code
_entity_poly.pdbx_strand_id
1 'polypeptide(L)'
;MALLLRICKPTEIFTRNFSKIVITNDGSTIVALHRDQDFPYEHSKPLPEEIPDNSLLKMSDVDEVRRVFKDMKPEIARKQLSTLTLTTEHRWFPRARDKKAKKTEMNRPFL
;
A
#
# COMPACT_ATOMS: atom_id res chain seq x y z
N MET A 1 -46.86 39.75 -17.56
CA MET A 1 -45.45 39.79 -17.09
C MET A 1 -45.09 38.42 -16.52
N ALA A 2 -44.70 37.46 -17.36
CA ALA A 2 -44.33 36.11 -16.92
C ALA A 2 -42.80 36.01 -16.95
N LEU A 3 -42.18 35.98 -15.77
CA LEU A 3 -40.74 35.76 -15.63
C LEU A 3 -40.44 34.27 -15.84
N LEU A 4 -39.87 33.94 -17.00
CA LEU A 4 -39.28 32.63 -17.28
C LEU A 4 -38.08 32.41 -16.34
N LEU A 5 -38.28 31.63 -15.27
CA LEU A 5 -37.18 31.07 -14.50
C LEU A 5 -36.42 30.10 -15.40
N ARG A 6 -35.25 30.52 -15.89
CA ARG A 6 -34.31 29.66 -16.61
C ARG A 6 -33.86 28.55 -15.67
N ILE A 7 -34.33 27.34 -15.92
CA ILE A 7 -33.80 26.11 -15.32
C ILE A 7 -32.42 25.91 -15.94
N CYS A 8 -31.37 26.27 -15.21
CA CYS A 8 -30.00 25.91 -15.55
C CYS A 8 -29.90 24.38 -15.53
N LYS A 9 -29.90 23.75 -16.70
CA LYS A 9 -29.52 22.34 -16.83
C LYS A 9 -28.03 22.24 -16.46
N PRO A 10 -27.63 21.39 -15.51
CA PRO A 10 -26.21 21.18 -15.26
C PRO A 10 -25.63 20.62 -16.56
N THR A 11 -24.68 21.35 -17.14
CA THR A 11 -23.85 20.83 -18.22
C THR A 11 -23.18 19.57 -17.71
N GLU A 12 -23.31 18.46 -18.44
CA GLU A 12 -22.61 17.23 -18.10
C GLU A 12 -21.11 17.46 -18.29
N ILE A 13 -20.47 17.91 -17.21
CA ILE A 13 -19.03 17.91 -17.11
C ILE A 13 -18.68 16.43 -16.97
N PHE A 14 -18.09 15.86 -18.02
CA PHE A 14 -17.53 14.52 -18.03
C PHE A 14 -16.33 14.49 -17.06
N THR A 15 -16.62 14.51 -15.77
CA THR A 15 -15.65 14.28 -14.71
C THR A 15 -15.67 12.80 -14.41
N ARG A 16 -14.48 12.18 -14.38
CA ARG A 16 -14.26 10.80 -13.89
C ARG A 16 -14.48 10.73 -12.37
N ASN A 17 -15.56 11.31 -11.85
CA ASN A 17 -15.96 11.19 -10.46
C ASN A 17 -17.23 10.34 -10.42
N PHE A 18 -17.05 9.04 -10.15
CA PHE A 18 -18.15 8.11 -9.87
C PHE A 18 -18.85 8.40 -8.53
N SER A 19 -18.30 9.33 -7.74
CA SER A 19 -18.92 9.88 -6.55
C SER A 19 -20.01 10.88 -6.91
N LYS A 20 -21.26 10.46 -6.81
CA LYS A 20 -22.42 11.32 -7.02
C LYS A 20 -22.98 11.75 -5.67
N ILE A 21 -22.96 13.05 -5.40
CA ILE A 21 -23.61 13.63 -4.23
C ILE A 21 -24.93 14.24 -4.69
N VAL A 22 -26.02 13.87 -4.04
CA VAL A 22 -27.39 14.29 -4.35
C VAL A 22 -28.04 14.78 -3.07
N ILE A 23 -28.89 15.79 -3.18
CA ILE A 23 -29.72 16.28 -2.07
C ILE A 23 -31.14 15.79 -2.34
N THR A 24 -31.83 15.29 -1.30
CA THR A 24 -33.23 14.88 -1.40
C THR A 24 -34.11 16.09 -1.73
N ASN A 25 -35.30 15.89 -2.35
CA ASN A 25 -36.20 16.99 -2.71
C ASN A 25 -36.57 17.90 -1.53
N ASP A 26 -36.61 17.34 -0.32
CA ASP A 26 -36.92 18.07 0.91
C ASP A 26 -35.73 18.89 1.45
N GLY A 27 -34.56 18.82 0.81
CA GLY A 27 -33.35 19.54 1.23
C GLY A 27 -32.72 19.05 2.54
N SER A 28 -33.36 18.11 3.23
CA SER A 28 -33.02 17.68 4.59
C SER A 28 -31.85 16.69 4.65
N THR A 29 -31.64 15.91 3.59
CA THR A 29 -30.65 14.83 3.58
C THR A 29 -29.74 14.92 2.37
N ILE A 30 -28.43 14.74 2.62
CA ILE A 30 -27.41 14.65 1.57
C ILE A 30 -27.05 13.17 1.41
N VAL A 31 -27.22 12.65 0.20
CA VAL A 31 -26.94 11.26 -0.16
C VAL A 31 -25.69 11.23 -1.04
N ALA A 32 -24.66 10.49 -0.62
CA ALA A 32 -23.46 10.27 -1.40
C ALA A 32 -23.42 8.82 -1.90
N LEU A 33 -23.45 8.63 -3.21
CA LEU A 33 -23.19 7.35 -3.85
C LEU A 33 -21.70 7.27 -4.18
N HIS A 34 -20.98 6.35 -3.53
CA HIS A 34 -19.62 5.98 -3.90
C HIS A 34 -19.65 4.58 -4.50
N ARG A 35 -19.24 4.46 -5.76
CA ARG A 35 -19.03 3.16 -6.42
C ARG A 35 -17.55 2.85 -6.40
N ASP A 36 -17.23 1.60 -6.11
CA ASP A 36 -15.87 1.10 -6.25
C ASP A 36 -15.48 1.10 -7.74
N GLN A 37 -14.23 1.48 -8.01
CA GLN A 37 -13.69 1.53 -9.37
C GLN A 37 -12.67 0.42 -9.55
N ASP A 38 -12.91 -0.43 -10.54
CA ASP A 38 -11.96 -1.47 -10.92
C ASP A 38 -10.73 -0.86 -11.61
N PHE A 39 -9.58 -1.50 -11.41
CA PHE A 39 -8.33 -1.10 -12.04
C PHE A 39 -8.31 -1.50 -13.54
N PRO A 40 -8.19 -0.55 -14.49
CA PRO A 40 -8.15 -0.88 -15.92
C PRO A 40 -6.91 -1.70 -16.29
N TYR A 41 -7.10 -2.75 -17.09
CA TYR A 41 -6.02 -3.64 -17.50
C TYR A 41 -4.90 -2.91 -18.27
N GLU A 42 -5.24 -1.89 -19.05
CA GLU A 42 -4.28 -1.06 -19.82
C GLU A 42 -3.26 -0.32 -18.94
N HIS A 43 -3.55 -0.17 -17.64
CA HIS A 43 -2.64 0.45 -16.67
C HIS A 43 -1.80 -0.58 -15.90
N SER A 44 -2.03 -1.88 -16.13
CA SER A 44 -1.21 -2.95 -15.54
C SER A 44 0.10 -3.12 -16.31
N LYS A 45 1.12 -3.65 -15.64
CA LYS A 45 2.35 -4.14 -16.28
C LYS A 45 2.33 -5.66 -16.24
N PRO A 46 2.86 -6.34 -17.27
CA PRO A 46 3.05 -7.78 -17.21
C PRO A 46 3.99 -8.13 -16.06
N LEU A 47 3.79 -9.30 -15.48
CA LEU A 47 4.72 -9.86 -14.50
C LEU A 47 6.06 -10.16 -15.19
N PRO A 48 7.20 -9.91 -14.53
CA PRO A 48 8.50 -10.27 -15.09
C PRO A 48 8.58 -11.79 -15.29
N GLU A 49 9.17 -12.22 -16.41
CA GLU A 49 9.42 -13.63 -16.66
C GLU A 49 10.54 -14.12 -15.74
N GLU A 50 10.26 -15.12 -14.91
CA GLU A 50 11.28 -15.83 -14.15
C GLU A 50 12.07 -16.70 -15.12
N ILE A 51 13.35 -16.38 -15.32
CA ILE A 51 14.25 -17.22 -16.13
C ILE A 51 14.47 -18.51 -15.34
N PRO A 52 14.01 -19.68 -15.83
CA PRO A 52 14.21 -20.92 -15.10
C PRO A 52 15.69 -21.27 -15.09
N ASP A 53 16.22 -21.54 -13.89
CA ASP A 53 17.57 -22.05 -13.75
C ASP A 53 17.64 -23.48 -14.33
N ASN A 54 18.51 -23.66 -15.34
CA ASN A 54 18.71 -24.95 -16.02
C ASN A 54 19.50 -25.98 -15.16
N SER A 55 19.64 -25.78 -13.86
CA SER A 55 20.34 -26.70 -12.96
C SER A 55 19.40 -27.79 -12.44
N LEU A 56 19.85 -29.05 -12.48
CA LEU A 56 19.08 -30.22 -12.02
C LEU A 56 18.71 -30.14 -10.53
N LEU A 57 19.54 -29.49 -9.74
CA LEU A 57 19.27 -29.08 -8.36
C LEU A 57 18.95 -27.59 -8.41
N LYS A 58 17.69 -27.21 -8.14
CA LYS A 58 17.21 -25.81 -8.00
C LYS A 58 17.88 -25.09 -6.82
N MET A 59 19.20 -24.97 -6.86
CA MET A 59 20.10 -24.51 -5.80
C MET A 59 20.89 -23.28 -6.25
N SER A 60 20.30 -22.44 -7.11
CA SER A 60 20.88 -21.17 -7.56
C SER A 60 21.14 -20.21 -6.39
N ASP A 61 20.34 -20.29 -5.33
CA ASP A 61 20.41 -19.34 -4.23
C ASP A 61 21.39 -19.73 -3.12
N VAL A 62 22.18 -20.81 -3.26
CA VAL A 62 23.06 -21.27 -2.17
C VAL A 62 24.05 -20.20 -1.73
N ASP A 63 24.56 -19.42 -2.67
CA ASP A 63 25.46 -18.32 -2.36
C ASP A 63 24.73 -17.14 -1.71
N GLU A 64 23.46 -16.89 -2.07
CA GLU A 64 22.63 -15.89 -1.40
C GLU A 64 22.28 -16.31 0.03
N VAL A 65 21.85 -17.56 0.21
CA VAL A 65 21.61 -18.19 1.51
C VAL A 65 22.85 -18.08 2.39
N ARG A 66 24.03 -18.45 1.86
CA ARG A 66 25.30 -18.32 2.59
C ARG A 66 25.65 -16.87 2.94
N ARG A 67 25.30 -15.90 2.09
CA ARG A 67 25.48 -14.47 2.37
C ARG A 67 24.54 -13.98 3.46
N VAL A 68 23.27 -14.39 3.43
CA VAL A 68 22.24 -13.99 4.40
C VAL A 68 22.52 -14.55 5.79
N PHE A 69 22.93 -15.82 5.88
CA PHE A 69 23.20 -16.51 7.15
C PHE A 69 24.63 -16.32 7.68
N LYS A 70 25.43 -15.44 7.08
CA LYS A 70 26.77 -15.15 7.58
C LYS A 70 26.68 -14.34 8.86
N ASP A 71 27.42 -14.75 9.88
CA ASP A 71 27.57 -13.96 11.11
C ASP A 71 28.27 -12.63 10.78
N MET A 72 27.53 -11.54 10.88
CA MET A 72 28.00 -10.19 10.62
C MET A 72 28.18 -9.41 11.91
N LYS A 73 29.20 -8.53 11.94
CA LYS A 73 29.35 -7.56 13.02
C LYS A 73 28.10 -6.66 13.07
N PRO A 74 27.61 -6.27 14.26
CA PRO A 74 26.38 -5.50 14.40
C PRO A 74 26.42 -4.15 13.69
N GLU A 75 27.59 -3.53 13.58
CA GLU A 75 27.79 -2.27 12.85
C GLU A 75 27.53 -2.42 11.35
N ILE A 76 28.05 -3.50 10.75
CA ILE A 76 27.90 -3.79 9.31
C ILE A 76 26.44 -4.12 9.02
N ALA A 77 25.81 -4.93 9.87
CA ALA A 77 24.40 -5.29 9.73
C ALA A 77 23.50 -4.05 9.77
N ARG A 78 23.74 -3.11 10.71
CA ARG A 78 22.98 -1.85 10.78
C ARG A 78 23.12 -1.00 9.53
N LYS A 79 24.35 -0.89 9.00
CA LYS A 79 24.62 -0.14 7.77
C LYS A 79 23.90 -0.77 6.57
N GLN A 80 23.99 -2.09 6.40
CA GLN A 80 23.28 -2.81 5.32
C GLN A 80 21.77 -2.63 5.43
N LEU A 81 21.19 -2.79 6.63
CA LEU A 81 19.76 -2.57 6.87
C LEU A 81 19.36 -1.13 6.52
N SER A 82 20.15 -0.14 6.93
CA SER A 82 19.90 1.25 6.60
C SER A 82 19.89 1.51 5.09
N THR A 83 20.81 0.89 4.34
CA THR A 83 20.90 1.00 2.88
C THR A 83 19.74 0.30 2.18
N LEU A 84 19.38 -0.92 2.60
CA LEU A 84 18.29 -1.69 2.00
C LEU A 84 16.93 -1.02 2.18
N THR A 85 16.66 -0.48 3.38
CA THR A 85 15.36 0.12 3.67
C THR A 85 15.34 1.64 3.47
N LEU A 86 16.44 2.23 2.98
CA LEU A 86 16.60 3.69 2.84
C LEU A 86 16.26 4.45 4.13
N THR A 87 16.80 3.98 5.26
CA THR A 87 16.60 4.59 6.59
C THR A 87 17.92 5.06 7.19
N THR A 88 17.86 5.69 8.36
CA THR A 88 19.05 6.07 9.13
C THR A 88 19.56 4.93 10.02
N GLU A 89 20.87 4.84 10.22
CA GLU A 89 21.51 3.79 11.03
C GLU A 89 21.03 3.78 12.49
N HIS A 90 20.73 4.96 13.06
CA HIS A 90 20.29 5.12 14.45
C HIS A 90 18.98 4.38 14.78
N ARG A 91 18.14 4.11 13.77
CA ARG A 91 16.90 3.35 13.95
C ARG A 91 17.16 1.91 14.39
N TRP A 92 18.29 1.35 13.99
CA TRP A 92 18.67 -0.05 14.19
C TRP A 92 19.51 -0.29 15.45
N PHE A 93 19.63 0.72 16.32
CA PHE A 93 20.19 0.55 17.65
C PHE A 93 19.10 0.02 18.62
N PRO A 94 19.44 -0.94 19.49
CA PRO A 94 18.47 -1.47 20.44
C PRO A 94 18.01 -0.37 21.39
N ARG A 95 16.70 -0.14 21.48
CA ARG A 95 16.15 0.84 22.42
C ARG A 95 15.97 0.21 23.79
N ALA A 96 16.18 0.98 24.85
CA ALA A 96 15.97 0.52 26.22
C ALA A 96 14.52 0.06 26.49
N ARG A 97 13.56 0.63 25.76
CA ARG A 97 12.14 0.26 25.82
C ARG A 97 11.88 -1.15 25.27
N ASP A 98 12.59 -1.55 24.22
CA ASP A 98 12.37 -2.84 23.54
C ASP A 98 12.81 -4.00 24.42
N LYS A 99 13.82 -3.80 25.29
CA LYS A 99 14.18 -4.76 26.35
C LYS A 99 13.06 -5.00 27.37
N LYS A 100 12.17 -4.03 27.53
CA LYS A 100 11.02 -4.05 28.44
C LYS A 100 9.69 -4.24 27.69
N ALA A 101 9.74 -4.65 26.43
CA ALA A 101 8.54 -4.91 25.66
C ALA A 101 7.69 -5.96 26.39
N LYS A 102 6.43 -5.63 26.62
CA LYS A 102 5.49 -6.55 27.25
C LYS A 102 5.25 -7.71 26.28
N LYS A 103 5.51 -8.94 26.73
CA LYS A 103 5.11 -10.17 26.03
C LYS A 103 3.65 -10.51 26.32
N THR A 104 2.79 -9.50 26.25
CA THR A 104 1.36 -9.73 26.45
C THR A 104 0.79 -10.24 25.14
N GLU A 105 0.23 -11.45 25.17
CA GLU A 105 -0.55 -12.02 24.06
C GLU A 105 -1.62 -11.01 23.63
N MET A 106 -1.82 -10.87 22.32
CA MET A 106 -2.88 -10.01 21.81
C MET A 106 -4.22 -10.54 22.30
N ASN A 107 -5.05 -9.69 22.90
CA ASN A 107 -6.37 -10.10 23.43
C ASN A 107 -7.28 -10.72 22.36
N ARG A 108 -6.98 -10.55 21.07
CA ARG A 108 -7.70 -11.14 19.95
C ARG A 108 -6.71 -11.77 18.95
N PRO A 109 -6.47 -13.08 19.02
CA PRO A 109 -5.45 -13.73 18.19
C PRO A 109 -5.80 -13.85 16.69
N PHE A 110 -7.03 -13.51 16.25
CA PHE A 110 -7.50 -13.77 14.88
C PHE A 110 -8.23 -12.60 14.19
N LEU A 111 -8.12 -11.37 14.71
CA LEU A 111 -8.63 -10.17 14.03
C LEU A 111 -7.50 -9.36 13.41
#